data_AF-Q9ZUN3-F1
#
_entry.id   AF-Q9ZUN3-F1
#
_cell.length_a   1.000
_cell.length_b   1.000
_cell.length_c   1.000
_cell.angle_alpha   90.00
_cell.angle_beta   90.00
_cell.angle_gamma   90.00
#
_symmetry.space_group_name_H-M   'P 1'
#
loop_
_entity.id
_entity.type
_entity.pdbx_description
1 polymer ?
#
loop_
_entity_poly.entity_id
_entity_poly.type
_entity_poly.pdbx_seq_one_letter_code
_entity_poly.pdbx_strand_id
1 'polypeptide(L)'
;MRRCKNNTDKFSVITMRLLTLLLICTFFFFFSFAYSAESDNETDSVVTREINGTVVESNATSAKPREDSFADMIDRALEKEFPDNDQNEVPDPGSFNNSVADQQAVLETVARVKPKKNETKTKEEKSFFNLDNENGVEDTPRLIDRKDNVFIMSNPKSKYPVLQLDLRLISDLVVVIVSATCGGIAFACAGQPVITGYLLAGSIIGPGGLSFVSEMVQVETVAQFGVIFLLFALGLEFSAAKLRVVRAVAIPGGLLQIFLFMCLSGITASLCGGKLTEGIFVGAFLSMSSTAVVLKFLMERNSISALHGQITVGTLILQDCAVGLLFALLPVLGGTSGVLQGVLSMAKSLAILIAFLGALFVLSRTWVPWFLKLMTSLSSQTNELYQLAAVAFCLLVAWCSDKLGLSLELGSFAAGVMISTTDLAQHTLEQVEPIRNFFAALFLASIGMLIHMHFLWNHVDILLAAVLLVIVIKTVVVAIVVKVFGYNNKTAVLVGMSLAQIGEFAFVLLSRASNLHLIESKLYLLLLGTTALSLVTTPLLFKLIPAVVHLGVLLRWFSPDSSTEIGFKGELYHSESAKRISLMIQGSLHDS
;
A
#
# COMPACT_ATOMS: atom_id res chain seq x y z
N MET A 1 12.64 -18.62 -40.18
CA MET A 1 13.66 -17.71 -39.61
C MET A 1 13.78 -16.34 -40.31
N ARG A 2 13.87 -16.22 -41.65
CA ARG A 2 13.99 -14.89 -42.31
C ARG A 2 12.82 -13.91 -42.05
N ARG A 3 11.60 -14.42 -41.87
CA ARG A 3 10.40 -13.58 -41.59
C ARG A 3 10.36 -13.00 -40.17
N CYS A 4 11.07 -13.59 -39.21
CA CYS A 4 11.16 -13.05 -37.85
C CYS A 4 12.21 -11.93 -37.74
N LYS A 5 13.31 -12.01 -38.50
CA LYS A 5 14.41 -11.03 -38.42
C LYS A 5 14.01 -9.64 -38.94
N ASN A 6 13.26 -9.57 -40.05
CA ASN A 6 12.78 -8.29 -40.58
C ASN A 6 11.77 -7.59 -39.66
N ASN A 7 11.05 -8.32 -38.80
CA ASN A 7 10.13 -7.70 -37.85
C ASN A 7 10.83 -7.23 -36.57
N THR A 8 11.94 -7.87 -36.17
CA THR A 8 12.71 -7.43 -34.99
C THR A 8 13.45 -6.11 -35.25
N ASP A 9 13.99 -5.93 -36.46
CA ASP A 9 14.66 -4.67 -36.82
C ASP A 9 13.67 -3.51 -36.95
N LYS A 10 12.50 -3.72 -37.56
CA LYS A 10 11.43 -2.71 -37.60
C LYS A 10 10.89 -2.38 -36.20
N PHE A 11 10.76 -3.38 -35.33
CA PHE A 11 10.30 -3.18 -33.96
C PHE A 11 11.32 -2.38 -33.15
N SER A 12 12.61 -2.70 -33.23
CA SER A 12 13.68 -1.95 -32.55
C SER A 12 13.76 -0.50 -33.03
N VAL A 13 13.57 -0.24 -34.32
CA VAL A 13 13.59 1.12 -34.87
C VAL A 13 12.35 1.92 -34.45
N ILE A 14 11.16 1.30 -34.36
CA ILE A 14 9.95 1.99 -33.89
C ILE A 14 10.02 2.23 -32.37
N THR A 15 10.50 1.26 -31.58
CA THR A 15 10.68 1.46 -30.13
C THR A 15 11.78 2.47 -29.84
N MET A 16 12.90 2.49 -30.59
CA MET A 16 13.88 3.56 -30.48
C MET A 16 13.27 4.89 -30.91
N ARG A 17 12.61 4.98 -32.07
CA ARG A 17 11.97 6.24 -32.49
C ARG A 17 10.94 6.73 -31.49
N LEU A 18 10.18 5.85 -30.85
CA LEU A 18 9.23 6.24 -29.80
C LEU A 18 9.95 6.64 -28.52
N LEU A 19 11.02 5.96 -28.10
CA LEU A 19 11.83 6.35 -26.93
C LEU A 19 12.58 7.66 -27.17
N THR A 20 13.13 7.87 -28.37
CA THR A 20 13.77 9.12 -28.79
C THR A 20 12.72 10.20 -28.96
N LEU A 21 11.53 9.92 -29.50
CA LEU A 21 10.41 10.86 -29.54
C LEU A 21 9.90 11.17 -28.13
N LEU A 22 9.93 10.24 -27.20
CA LEU A 22 9.53 10.44 -25.80
C LEU A 22 10.60 11.26 -25.06
N LEU A 23 11.89 11.05 -25.35
CA LEU A 23 13.00 11.90 -24.89
C LEU A 23 12.98 13.30 -25.53
N ILE A 24 12.62 13.40 -26.81
CA ILE A 24 12.50 14.67 -27.53
C ILE A 24 11.24 15.40 -27.07
N CYS A 25 10.11 14.71 -26.86
CA CYS A 25 8.88 15.28 -26.33
C CYS A 25 9.06 15.69 -24.87
N THR A 26 9.76 14.93 -24.03
CA THR A 26 10.13 15.44 -22.70
C THR A 26 11.01 16.67 -22.83
N PHE A 27 12.03 16.65 -23.70
CA PHE A 27 12.92 17.80 -23.92
C PHE A 27 12.18 19.04 -24.45
N PHE A 28 11.27 18.90 -25.42
CA PHE A 28 10.46 19.98 -25.99
C PHE A 28 9.36 20.46 -25.04
N PHE A 29 8.74 19.57 -24.26
CA PHE A 29 7.79 19.96 -23.23
C PHE A 29 8.51 20.71 -22.09
N PHE A 30 9.74 20.30 -21.73
CA PHE A 30 10.60 21.06 -20.83
C PHE A 30 11.04 22.41 -21.41
N PHE A 31 11.28 22.51 -22.72
CA PHE A 31 11.69 23.77 -23.37
C PHE A 31 10.51 24.74 -23.54
N SER A 32 9.31 24.27 -23.89
CA SER A 32 8.11 25.11 -23.91
C SER A 32 7.73 25.57 -22.50
N PHE A 33 7.94 24.74 -21.48
CA PHE A 33 7.69 25.15 -20.09
C PHE A 33 8.74 26.15 -19.58
N ALA A 34 10.00 26.00 -19.99
CA ALA A 34 11.04 27.00 -19.71
C ALA A 34 10.75 28.34 -20.41
N TYR A 35 10.21 28.31 -21.64
CA TYR A 35 9.87 29.52 -22.38
C TYR A 35 8.63 30.24 -21.81
N SER A 36 7.65 29.50 -21.30
CA SER A 36 6.49 30.08 -20.57
C SER A 36 6.83 30.51 -19.15
N ALA A 37 7.91 30.00 -18.55
CA ALA A 37 8.36 30.44 -17.22
C ALA A 37 9.19 31.74 -17.28
N GLU A 38 9.81 32.05 -18.42
CA GLU A 38 10.58 33.30 -18.58
C GLU A 38 9.67 34.52 -18.88
N SER A 39 8.45 34.30 -19.39
CA SER A 39 7.54 35.41 -19.74
C SER A 39 6.79 36.03 -18.56
N ASP A 40 6.77 35.39 -17.39
CA ASP A 40 6.02 35.87 -16.22
C ASP A 40 6.91 36.41 -15.09
N ASN A 41 8.21 36.60 -15.33
CA ASN A 41 9.14 37.06 -14.28
C ASN A 41 9.41 38.58 -14.29
N GLU A 42 8.59 39.36 -15.00
CA GLU A 42 8.72 40.82 -15.10
C GLU A 42 7.53 41.60 -14.53
N THR A 43 6.88 41.12 -13.46
CA THR A 43 6.00 41.96 -12.63
C THR A 43 5.70 41.27 -11.31
N ASP A 44 6.45 41.61 -10.25
CA ASP A 44 5.99 41.67 -8.85
C ASP A 44 7.15 41.93 -7.85
N SER A 45 8.17 42.69 -8.27
CA SER A 45 9.20 43.23 -7.37
C SER A 45 8.80 44.57 -6.71
N VAL A 46 7.51 44.86 -6.61
CA VAL A 46 6.99 46.08 -5.96
C VAL A 46 5.81 45.65 -5.08
N VAL A 47 5.80 46.12 -3.83
CA VAL A 47 4.79 45.85 -2.78
C VAL A 47 5.08 44.64 -1.88
N THR A 48 6.23 44.64 -1.19
CA THR A 48 6.31 44.11 0.19
C THR A 48 7.36 44.87 1.00
N ARG A 49 7.10 46.16 1.25
CA ARG A 49 7.77 46.98 2.25
C ARG A 49 6.74 47.98 2.77
N GLU A 50 6.71 48.19 4.08
CA GLU A 50 5.64 48.84 4.87
C GLU A 50 4.53 47.81 5.18
N ILE A 51 4.37 47.31 6.40
CA ILE A 51 4.03 48.08 7.61
C ILE A 51 4.77 47.46 8.80
N ASN A 52 5.73 48.21 9.35
CA ASN A 52 6.38 47.92 10.62
C ASN A 52 6.49 49.24 11.38
N GLY A 53 5.92 49.30 12.59
CA GLY A 53 6.13 50.37 13.57
C GLY A 53 4.90 51.22 13.86
N THR A 54 4.37 51.11 15.09
CA THR A 54 4.49 52.20 16.08
C THR A 54 4.18 51.69 17.49
N VAL A 55 5.12 51.99 18.38
CA VAL A 55 5.14 51.86 19.83
C VAL A 55 4.91 53.24 20.42
N VAL A 56 4.02 53.40 21.41
CA VAL A 56 3.96 54.46 22.45
C VAL A 56 3.04 53.89 23.55
N GLU A 57 3.48 53.38 24.71
CA GLU A 57 4.09 54.02 25.89
C GLU A 57 3.17 54.98 26.66
N SER A 58 2.76 54.59 27.88
CA SER A 58 2.39 55.52 28.97
C SER A 58 2.37 54.79 30.33
N ASN A 59 3.41 55.07 31.11
CA ASN A 59 3.54 54.90 32.56
C ASN A 59 2.60 55.85 33.32
N ALA A 60 2.10 55.45 34.49
CA ALA A 60 2.26 56.21 35.77
C ALA A 60 1.40 55.65 36.95
N THR A 61 2.11 55.36 38.05
CA THR A 61 1.76 55.62 39.47
C THR A 61 0.55 54.96 40.14
N SER A 62 0.79 54.08 41.13
CA SER A 62 0.79 54.39 42.57
C SER A 62 0.65 53.12 43.43
N ALA A 63 1.27 53.15 44.62
CA ALA A 63 1.56 52.01 45.50
C ALA A 63 0.64 51.93 46.73
N LYS A 64 0.54 50.70 47.31
CA LYS A 64 -0.02 50.21 48.61
C LYS A 64 -1.39 49.50 48.53
N PRO A 65 -1.72 48.55 49.45
CA PRO A 65 -0.93 47.41 49.91
C PRO A 65 -1.70 46.06 49.78
N ARG A 66 -0.96 45.02 49.39
CA ARG A 66 -1.09 43.58 49.75
C ARG A 66 -2.45 43.09 50.28
N GLU A 67 -3.27 42.61 49.36
CA GLU A 67 -4.14 41.45 49.59
C GLU A 67 -3.42 40.23 48.99
N ASP A 68 -3.28 39.17 49.78
CA ASP A 68 -2.56 37.95 49.39
C ASP A 68 -3.13 37.39 48.08
N SER A 69 -2.36 37.54 46.99
CA SER A 69 -2.75 37.08 45.66
C SER A 69 -2.78 35.56 45.65
N PHE A 70 -3.71 34.99 44.89
CA PHE A 70 -3.81 33.54 44.68
C PHE A 70 -2.46 32.91 44.27
N ALA A 71 -1.58 33.67 43.62
CA ALA A 71 -0.21 33.26 43.31
C ALA A 71 0.63 32.93 44.57
N ASP A 72 0.58 33.78 45.60
CA ASP A 72 1.31 33.54 46.86
C ASP A 72 0.75 32.32 47.61
N MET A 73 -0.55 32.02 47.45
CA MET A 73 -1.14 30.77 47.95
C MET A 73 -0.63 29.54 47.19
N ILE A 74 -0.47 29.65 45.87
CA ILE A 74 0.07 28.58 45.02
C ILE A 74 1.53 28.33 45.36
N ASP A 75 2.37 29.37 45.46
CA ASP A 75 3.79 29.22 45.76
C ASP A 75 4.00 28.56 47.12
N ARG A 76 3.21 28.94 48.13
CA ARG A 76 3.26 28.32 49.45
C ARG A 76 2.76 26.87 49.46
N ALA A 77 1.83 26.52 48.57
CA ALA A 77 1.40 25.14 48.36
C ALA A 77 2.48 24.33 47.62
N LEU A 78 3.18 24.96 46.67
CA LEU A 78 4.26 24.35 45.90
C LEU A 78 5.47 24.06 46.79
N GLU A 79 5.87 25.00 47.64
CA GLU A 79 7.01 24.83 48.56
C GLU A 79 6.72 23.81 49.68
N LYS A 80 5.43 23.58 49.99
CA LYS A 80 5.01 22.50 50.88
C LYS A 80 5.03 21.13 50.22
N GLU A 81 4.72 21.05 48.93
CA GLU A 81 4.78 19.81 48.12
C GLU A 81 6.21 19.48 47.68
N PHE A 82 7.05 20.50 47.48
CA PHE A 82 8.44 20.41 47.06
C PHE A 82 9.34 21.17 48.04
N PRO A 83 9.59 20.64 49.24
CA PRO A 83 10.53 21.26 50.16
C PRO A 83 11.94 21.14 49.58
N ASP A 84 12.56 22.27 49.25
CA ASP A 84 13.98 22.36 48.87
C ASP A 84 14.87 22.10 50.10
N ASN A 85 14.90 20.83 50.53
CA ASN A 85 15.90 20.31 51.46
C ASN A 85 16.66 19.19 50.75
N ASP A 86 17.58 19.60 49.88
CA ASP A 86 18.73 18.80 49.46
C ASP A 86 19.59 18.51 50.69
N GLN A 87 19.27 17.45 51.42
CA GLN A 87 20.18 16.85 52.39
C GLN A 87 20.37 15.36 52.09
N ASN A 88 21.41 15.10 51.30
CA ASN A 88 22.36 14.00 51.47
C ASN A 88 21.78 12.59 51.64
N GLU A 89 21.24 12.02 50.56
CA GLU A 89 21.24 10.56 50.40
C GLU A 89 22.55 10.13 49.73
N VAL A 90 23.31 9.31 50.44
CA VAL A 90 24.58 8.71 50.00
C VAL A 90 24.36 7.90 48.71
N PRO A 91 25.19 8.07 47.65
CA PRO A 91 24.91 7.45 46.37
C PRO A 91 25.23 5.94 46.39
N ASP A 92 24.18 5.12 46.28
CA ASP A 92 24.31 3.69 46.03
C ASP A 92 24.88 3.45 44.61
N PRO A 93 26.00 2.72 44.46
CA PRO A 93 26.69 2.53 43.18
C PRO A 93 25.92 1.70 42.14
N GLY A 94 24.72 1.20 42.46
CA GLY A 94 23.84 0.45 41.56
C GLY A 94 22.62 1.22 41.04
N SER A 95 22.49 2.51 41.37
CA SER A 95 21.36 3.34 40.94
C SER A 95 21.51 3.76 39.46
N PHE A 96 20.41 3.62 38.71
CA PHE A 96 20.27 3.93 37.28
C PHE A 96 20.77 5.34 36.91
N ASN A 97 20.87 6.26 37.87
CA ASN A 97 21.33 7.63 37.65
C ASN A 97 22.80 7.73 37.19
N ASN A 98 23.67 6.80 37.60
CA ASN A 98 25.08 6.83 37.17
C ASN A 98 25.31 6.22 35.78
N SER A 99 24.45 5.29 35.32
CA SER A 99 24.57 4.72 33.98
C SER A 99 24.21 5.72 32.86
N VAL A 100 23.48 6.81 33.19
CA VAL A 100 23.02 7.81 32.22
C VAL A 100 24.06 8.91 31.98
N ALA A 101 24.97 9.14 32.94
CA ALA A 101 26.04 10.15 32.79
C ALA A 101 27.09 9.76 31.74
N ASP A 102 27.40 8.46 31.62
CA ASP A 102 28.45 7.98 30.70
C ASP A 102 27.98 7.80 29.25
N GLN A 103 26.67 7.78 28.99
CA GLN A 103 26.09 7.51 27.67
C GLN A 103 25.22 8.67 27.18
N GLN A 104 25.80 9.86 27.03
CA GLN A 104 25.32 10.99 26.19
C GLN A 104 23.80 11.00 25.93
N ALA A 105 23.01 11.00 27.01
CA ALA A 105 21.56 11.02 26.91
C ALA A 105 21.11 12.44 26.57
N VAL A 106 20.23 12.57 25.58
CA VAL A 106 19.56 13.83 25.27
C VAL A 106 18.36 13.96 26.20
N LEU A 107 18.35 15.02 27.01
CA LEU A 107 17.20 15.36 27.86
C LEU A 107 16.07 15.90 26.97
N GLU A 108 14.93 15.20 26.95
CA GLU A 108 13.72 15.64 26.26
C GLU A 108 12.57 15.86 27.26
N THR A 109 11.72 16.84 26.99
CA THR A 109 10.52 17.11 27.78
C THR A 109 9.36 16.25 27.28
N VAL A 110 8.85 15.38 28.14
CA VAL A 110 7.74 14.47 27.81
C VAL A 110 6.50 14.78 28.65
N ALA A 111 5.32 14.72 28.03
CA ALA A 111 4.04 14.89 28.74
C ALA A 111 3.60 13.56 29.35
N ARG A 112 3.40 13.51 30.67
CA ARG A 112 2.94 12.30 31.38
C ARG A 112 1.43 12.31 31.56
N VAL A 113 0.73 11.45 30.84
CA VAL A 113 -0.72 11.24 30.98
C VAL A 113 -0.97 10.15 32.04
N LYS A 114 -1.58 10.54 33.17
CA LYS A 114 -2.09 9.59 34.18
C LYS A 114 -3.59 9.34 33.91
N PRO A 115 -4.07 8.09 33.90
CA PRO A 115 -5.50 7.84 33.88
C PRO A 115 -6.15 8.38 35.16
N LYS A 116 -7.30 9.04 35.01
CA LYS A 116 -8.05 9.67 36.09
C LYS A 116 -8.71 8.57 36.92
N LYS A 117 -8.17 8.26 38.09
CA LYS A 117 -8.78 7.31 39.03
C LYS A 117 -10.17 7.87 39.41
N ASN A 118 -11.24 7.18 39.00
CA ASN A 118 -12.60 7.56 39.37
C ASN A 118 -12.74 7.47 40.89
N GLU A 119 -12.72 8.61 41.56
CA GLU A 119 -13.14 8.76 42.94
C GLU A 119 -14.67 8.68 43.01
N THR A 120 -15.21 7.46 42.91
CA THR A 120 -16.59 7.20 43.34
C THR A 120 -16.59 5.92 44.17
N LYS A 121 -16.24 6.09 45.45
CA LYS A 121 -16.56 5.13 46.51
C LYS A 121 -18.08 5.09 46.68
N THR A 122 -18.77 4.25 45.93
CA THR A 122 -20.11 3.79 46.31
C THR A 122 -19.98 2.34 46.76
N LYS A 123 -20.27 2.14 48.05
CA LYS A 123 -20.39 0.83 48.71
C LYS A 123 -21.56 0.06 48.08
N GLU A 124 -21.54 -1.27 48.29
CA GLU A 124 -22.57 -2.27 47.93
C GLU A 124 -22.33 -2.87 46.53
N GLU A 125 -22.09 -4.17 46.31
CA GLU A 125 -22.27 -5.39 47.10
C GLU A 125 -21.10 -6.36 46.84
N LYS A 126 -20.61 -7.03 47.90
CA LYS A 126 -19.54 -8.04 47.81
C LYS A 126 -20.15 -9.40 47.46
N SER A 127 -20.20 -9.76 46.18
CA SER A 127 -20.47 -11.15 45.75
C SER A 127 -19.14 -11.91 45.53
N PHE A 128 -18.76 -12.62 46.58
CA PHE A 128 -17.95 -13.84 46.74
C PHE A 128 -17.04 -14.49 45.65
N PHE A 129 -16.57 -13.81 44.60
CA PHE A 129 -15.50 -14.32 43.74
C PHE A 129 -14.38 -13.27 43.58
N ASN A 130 -13.58 -13.10 44.62
CA ASN A 130 -12.27 -12.43 44.54
C ASN A 130 -11.19 -13.50 44.43
N LEU A 131 -10.98 -14.01 43.22
CA LEU A 131 -9.71 -14.59 42.82
C LEU A 131 -9.15 -13.67 41.73
N ASP A 132 -8.02 -13.08 42.05
CA ASP A 132 -7.08 -12.38 41.17
C ASP A 132 -7.60 -11.12 40.46
N ASN A 133 -7.47 -10.01 41.20
CA ASN A 133 -7.45 -8.66 40.67
C ASN A 133 -6.14 -8.42 39.88
N GLU A 134 -5.99 -9.10 38.74
CA GLU A 134 -4.91 -8.89 37.75
C GLU A 134 -5.31 -7.85 36.68
N ASN A 135 -6.18 -6.88 37.01
CA ASN A 135 -6.54 -5.79 36.09
C ASN A 135 -5.53 -4.63 36.11
N GLY A 136 -4.23 -4.93 36.20
CA GLY A 136 -3.14 -3.94 36.28
C GLY A 136 -2.78 -3.24 34.96
N VAL A 137 -3.52 -3.46 33.87
CA VAL A 137 -3.16 -2.91 32.54
C VAL A 137 -3.67 -1.49 32.32
N GLU A 138 -4.74 -1.05 33.00
CA GLU A 138 -5.33 0.28 32.74
C GLU A 138 -4.57 1.47 33.38
N ASP A 139 -3.69 1.23 34.35
CA ASP A 139 -3.01 2.28 35.13
C ASP A 139 -1.56 2.56 34.68
N THR A 140 -1.19 2.26 33.44
CA THR A 140 0.15 2.60 32.94
C THR A 140 0.23 4.08 32.50
N PRO A 141 1.08 4.91 33.13
CA PRO A 141 1.25 6.30 32.71
C PRO A 141 1.94 6.33 31.33
N ARG A 142 1.30 7.02 30.38
CA ARG A 142 1.82 7.22 29.03
C ARG A 142 2.66 8.49 28.97
N LEU A 143 3.83 8.40 28.37
CA LEU A 143 4.66 9.53 28.03
C LEU A 143 4.44 9.85 26.55
N ILE A 144 4.20 11.12 26.26
CA ILE A 144 4.09 11.61 24.89
C ILE A 144 5.28 12.54 24.66
N ASP A 145 6.11 12.18 23.69
CA ASP A 145 7.21 13.03 23.20
C ASP A 145 6.70 14.08 22.21
N ARG A 146 7.50 15.10 21.92
CA ARG A 146 7.26 16.17 20.94
C ARG A 146 6.92 15.65 19.54
N LYS A 147 7.31 14.42 19.18
CA LYS A 147 6.97 13.76 17.91
C LYS A 147 5.68 12.93 17.95
N ASP A 148 4.86 13.07 18.99
CA ASP A 148 3.65 12.28 19.25
C ASP A 148 3.87 10.77 19.40
N ASN A 149 5.11 10.36 19.66
CA ASN A 149 5.40 8.98 20.04
C ASN A 149 4.85 8.72 21.44
N VAL A 150 3.98 7.71 21.57
CA VAL A 150 3.44 7.27 22.85
C VAL A 150 4.35 6.19 23.42
N PHE A 151 5.08 6.54 24.47
CA PHE A 151 5.91 5.60 25.22
C PHE A 151 5.19 5.19 26.50
N ILE A 152 5.02 3.89 26.70
CA ILE A 152 4.58 3.36 27.99
C ILE A 152 5.85 3.18 28.82
N MET A 153 5.96 3.83 29.99
CA MET A 153 7.04 3.50 30.92
C MET A 153 6.85 2.04 31.32
N SER A 154 7.74 1.16 30.86
CA SER A 154 7.60 -0.27 31.08
C SER A 154 7.67 -0.66 32.55
N ASN A 155 8.18 0.21 33.43
CA ASN A 155 8.16 -0.06 34.86
C ASN A 155 8.59 1.14 35.74
N PRO A 156 7.69 1.88 36.43
CA PRO A 156 8.14 2.92 37.35
C PRO A 156 8.64 2.40 38.71
N LYS A 157 8.37 1.14 39.13
CA LYS A 157 8.71 0.67 40.50
C LYS A 157 9.09 -0.81 40.69
N SER A 158 9.11 -1.66 39.67
CA SER A 158 9.43 -3.08 39.83
C SER A 158 10.84 -3.41 39.31
N LYS A 159 11.63 -4.12 40.13
CA LYS A 159 13.03 -4.52 39.88
C LYS A 159 13.17 -5.58 38.77
N TYR A 160 12.06 -6.11 38.25
CA TYR A 160 12.05 -7.20 37.28
C TYR A 160 11.36 -6.76 35.98
N PRO A 161 11.85 -7.18 34.80
CA PRO A 161 11.19 -6.90 33.54
C PRO A 161 9.83 -7.60 33.52
N VAL A 162 8.74 -6.83 33.64
CA VAL A 162 7.39 -7.34 33.39
C VAL A 162 7.13 -7.29 31.89
N LEU A 163 6.69 -8.42 31.31
CA LEU A 163 6.34 -8.50 29.89
C LEU A 163 5.11 -7.62 29.65
N GLN A 164 5.28 -6.48 28.98
CA GLN A 164 4.13 -5.68 28.53
C GLN A 164 3.53 -6.37 27.30
N LEU A 165 2.37 -6.97 27.47
CA LEU A 165 1.61 -7.57 26.39
C LEU A 165 0.64 -6.53 25.82
N ASP A 166 0.80 -6.16 24.55
CA ASP A 166 -0.20 -5.39 23.83
C ASP A 166 -1.40 -6.28 23.48
N LEU A 167 -2.19 -6.63 24.51
CA LEU A 167 -3.41 -7.43 24.40
C LEU A 167 -4.40 -6.85 23.36
N ARG A 168 -4.35 -5.52 23.15
CA ARG A 168 -5.17 -4.83 22.16
C ARG A 168 -4.81 -5.23 20.73
N LEU A 169 -3.52 -5.23 20.37
CA LEU A 169 -3.09 -5.64 19.03
C LEU A 169 -3.44 -7.10 18.76
N ILE A 170 -3.25 -7.97 19.74
CA ILE A 170 -3.61 -9.39 19.63
C ILE A 170 -5.12 -9.54 19.44
N SER A 171 -5.93 -8.85 20.26
CA SER A 171 -7.39 -8.84 20.14
C SER A 171 -7.84 -8.37 18.76
N ASP A 172 -7.30 -7.24 18.29
CA ASP A 172 -7.64 -6.66 16.98
C ASP A 172 -7.26 -7.61 15.85
N LEU A 173 -6.08 -8.24 15.91
CA LEU A 173 -5.67 -9.25 14.93
C LEU A 173 -6.58 -10.48 14.95
N VAL A 174 -6.94 -10.99 16.14
CA VAL A 174 -7.88 -12.12 16.28
C VAL A 174 -9.23 -11.77 15.66
N VAL A 175 -9.77 -10.60 15.97
CA VAL A 175 -11.04 -10.10 15.45
C VAL A 175 -11.00 -9.99 13.92
N VAL A 176 -9.90 -9.50 13.35
CA VAL A 176 -9.70 -9.41 11.89
C VAL A 176 -9.59 -10.79 11.24
N ILE A 177 -8.83 -11.73 11.83
CA ILE A 177 -8.68 -13.09 11.29
C ILE A 177 -10.02 -13.85 11.33
N VAL A 178 -10.72 -13.80 12.46
CA VAL A 178 -12.01 -14.48 12.64
C VAL A 178 -13.04 -13.91 11.68
N SER A 179 -13.14 -12.57 11.57
CA SER A 179 -14.07 -11.93 10.63
C SER A 179 -13.72 -12.26 9.17
N ALA A 180 -12.45 -12.19 8.77
CA ALA A 180 -12.00 -12.57 7.44
C ALA A 180 -12.34 -14.05 7.14
N THR A 181 -12.17 -14.94 8.11
CA THR A 181 -12.55 -16.35 7.98
C THR A 181 -14.05 -16.51 7.79
N CYS A 182 -14.88 -15.87 8.62
CA CYS A 182 -16.34 -15.89 8.49
C CYS A 182 -16.81 -15.32 7.14
N GLY A 183 -16.26 -14.18 6.71
CA GLY A 183 -16.57 -13.56 5.42
C GLY A 183 -16.15 -14.44 4.24
N GLY A 184 -14.96 -15.02 4.32
CA GLY A 184 -14.45 -15.97 3.34
C GLY A 184 -15.35 -17.21 3.20
N ILE A 185 -15.78 -17.81 4.31
CA ILE A 185 -16.71 -18.94 4.33
C ILE A 185 -18.06 -18.53 3.72
N ALA A 186 -18.64 -17.40 4.15
CA ALA A 186 -19.93 -16.95 3.64
C ALA A 186 -19.92 -16.75 2.12
N PHE A 187 -18.86 -16.14 1.58
CA PHE A 187 -18.73 -15.92 0.14
C PHE A 187 -18.38 -17.20 -0.62
N ALA A 188 -17.57 -18.09 -0.04
CA ALA A 188 -17.32 -19.41 -0.62
C ALA A 188 -18.61 -20.22 -0.75
N CYS A 189 -19.46 -20.23 0.28
CA CYS A 189 -20.77 -20.85 0.26
C CYS A 189 -21.72 -20.21 -0.78
N ALA A 190 -21.63 -18.88 -0.97
CA ALA A 190 -22.38 -18.15 -1.98
C ALA A 190 -21.82 -18.33 -3.42
N GLY A 191 -20.79 -19.16 -3.61
CA GLY A 191 -20.11 -19.34 -4.89
C GLY A 191 -19.46 -18.06 -5.42
N GLN A 192 -19.14 -17.13 -4.54
CA GLN A 192 -18.42 -15.90 -4.85
C GLN A 192 -16.93 -16.04 -4.49
N PRO A 193 -16.03 -15.28 -5.14
CA PRO A 193 -14.61 -15.31 -4.83
C PRO A 193 -14.35 -14.94 -3.36
N VAL A 194 -13.53 -15.74 -2.68
CA VAL A 194 -13.25 -15.60 -1.23
C VAL A 194 -12.64 -14.24 -0.89
N ILE A 195 -11.89 -13.66 -1.82
CA ILE A 195 -11.34 -12.29 -1.79
C ILE A 195 -12.41 -11.26 -1.41
N THR A 196 -13.60 -11.40 -1.99
CA THR A 196 -14.76 -10.52 -1.72
C THR A 196 -15.18 -10.61 -0.26
N GLY A 197 -15.16 -11.83 0.29
CA GLY A 197 -15.48 -12.09 1.68
C GLY A 197 -14.47 -11.46 2.64
N TYR A 198 -13.17 -11.54 2.33
CA TYR A 198 -12.12 -10.92 3.14
C TYR A 198 -12.26 -9.39 3.21
N LEU A 199 -12.46 -8.76 2.05
CA LEU A 199 -12.59 -7.30 1.95
C LEU A 199 -13.86 -6.81 2.68
N LEU A 200 -15.00 -7.46 2.46
CA LEU A 200 -16.25 -7.06 3.11
C LEU A 200 -16.26 -7.34 4.62
N ALA A 201 -15.61 -8.42 5.08
CA ALA A 201 -15.43 -8.66 6.51
C ALA A 201 -14.65 -7.53 7.18
N GLY A 202 -13.54 -7.11 6.56
CA GLY A 202 -12.76 -5.96 6.98
C GLY A 202 -13.59 -4.67 7.05
N SER A 203 -14.43 -4.46 6.04
CA SER A 203 -15.30 -3.29 5.98
C SER A 203 -16.40 -3.26 7.04
N ILE A 204 -16.87 -4.43 7.49
CA ILE A 204 -17.86 -4.53 8.57
C ILE A 204 -17.20 -4.34 9.93
N ILE A 205 -16.01 -4.90 10.14
CA ILE A 205 -15.31 -4.86 11.43
C ILE A 205 -14.57 -3.53 11.68
N GLY A 206 -14.22 -2.83 10.60
CA GLY A 206 -13.51 -1.56 10.63
C GLY A 206 -14.29 -0.42 11.33
N PRO A 207 -13.65 0.75 11.47
CA PRO A 207 -14.22 1.91 12.17
C PRO A 207 -15.45 2.45 11.45
N GLY A 208 -15.57 2.22 10.14
CA GLY A 208 -16.74 2.54 9.35
C GLY A 208 -17.97 1.66 9.55
N GLY A 209 -17.80 0.50 10.21
CA GLY A 209 -18.86 -0.48 10.46
C GLY A 209 -19.16 -0.62 11.95
N LEU A 210 -18.72 -1.72 12.56
CA LEU A 210 -18.93 -2.04 13.97
C LEU A 210 -17.85 -1.44 14.90
N SER A 211 -16.75 -0.92 14.33
CA SER A 211 -15.64 -0.30 15.07
C SER A 211 -15.07 -1.17 16.20
N PHE A 212 -14.93 -2.47 15.95
CA PHE A 212 -14.34 -3.40 16.93
C PHE A 212 -12.82 -3.33 16.99
N VAL A 213 -12.19 -2.78 15.95
CA VAL A 213 -10.74 -2.61 15.88
C VAL A 213 -10.38 -1.22 16.35
N SER A 214 -9.44 -1.14 17.29
CA SER A 214 -8.98 0.11 17.89
C SER A 214 -7.69 0.63 17.27
N GLU A 215 -6.82 -0.28 16.83
CA GLU A 215 -5.43 -0.01 16.50
C GLU A 215 -5.14 -0.26 15.01
N MET A 216 -5.71 0.58 14.14
CA MET A 216 -5.72 0.39 12.68
C MET A 216 -4.31 0.32 12.07
N VAL A 217 -3.41 1.22 12.50
CA VAL A 217 -2.08 1.36 11.89
C VAL A 217 -1.24 0.11 12.11
N GLN A 218 -1.31 -0.48 13.30
CA GLN A 218 -0.54 -1.66 13.67
C GLN A 218 -1.08 -2.89 12.94
N VAL A 219 -2.42 -3.02 12.84
CA VAL A 219 -3.03 -4.09 12.04
C VAL A 219 -2.63 -3.95 10.57
N GLU A 220 -2.69 -2.75 9.99
CA GLU A 220 -2.27 -2.49 8.61
C GLU A 220 -0.78 -2.81 8.39
N THR A 221 0.08 -2.44 9.34
CA THR A 221 1.52 -2.72 9.29
C THR A 221 1.80 -4.23 9.29
N VAL A 222 1.12 -5.00 10.14
CA VAL A 222 1.23 -6.46 10.15
C VAL A 222 0.64 -7.06 8.86
N ALA A 223 -0.44 -6.48 8.36
CA ALA A 223 -1.10 -6.94 7.15
C ALA A 223 -0.28 -6.63 5.88
N GLN A 224 0.60 -5.63 5.89
CA GLN A 224 1.48 -5.27 4.78
C GLN A 224 2.40 -6.43 4.34
N PHE A 225 2.75 -7.33 5.28
CA PHE A 225 3.44 -8.58 4.94
C PHE A 225 2.66 -9.45 3.93
N GLY A 226 1.34 -9.33 3.89
CA GLY A 226 0.50 -10.02 2.91
C GLY A 226 0.82 -9.65 1.48
N VAL A 227 0.96 -8.36 1.20
CA VAL A 227 1.34 -7.87 -0.13
C VAL A 227 2.74 -8.33 -0.48
N ILE A 228 3.68 -8.20 0.46
CA ILE A 228 5.07 -8.66 0.30
C ILE A 228 5.09 -10.14 -0.13
N PHE A 229 4.41 -11.02 0.59
CA PHE A 229 4.40 -12.46 0.27
C PHE A 229 3.60 -12.78 -0.99
N LEU A 230 2.55 -12.02 -1.30
CA LEU A 230 1.76 -12.18 -2.51
C LEU A 230 2.60 -11.86 -3.76
N LEU A 231 3.32 -10.73 -3.76
CA LEU A 231 4.21 -10.34 -4.86
C LEU A 231 5.44 -11.24 -4.96
N PHE A 232 6.00 -11.68 -3.83
CA PHE A 232 7.10 -12.62 -3.83
C PHE A 232 6.70 -13.96 -4.46
N ALA A 233 5.57 -14.53 -4.04
CA ALA A 233 5.05 -15.75 -4.64
C ALA A 233 4.73 -15.59 -6.12
N LEU A 234 4.22 -14.43 -6.52
CA LEU A 234 4.06 -14.14 -7.93
C LEU A 234 5.41 -14.11 -8.65
N GLY A 235 6.43 -13.46 -8.09
CA GLY A 235 7.77 -13.41 -8.68
C GLY A 235 8.39 -14.81 -8.87
N LEU A 236 8.07 -15.75 -7.98
CA LEU A 236 8.46 -17.16 -8.09
C LEU A 236 7.80 -17.84 -9.30
N GLU A 237 6.49 -17.63 -9.49
CA GLU A 237 5.72 -18.24 -10.58
C GLU A 237 5.97 -17.55 -11.93
N PHE A 238 6.23 -16.25 -11.88
CA PHE A 238 6.51 -15.40 -13.02
C PHE A 238 7.99 -15.43 -13.34
N SER A 239 8.39 -16.42 -14.16
CA SER A 239 9.78 -16.54 -14.58
C SER A 239 10.28 -15.25 -15.26
N ALA A 240 11.57 -14.94 -15.07
CA ALA A 240 12.22 -13.83 -15.78
C ALA A 240 12.09 -13.96 -17.32
N ALA A 241 11.89 -15.19 -17.82
CA ALA A 241 11.59 -15.44 -19.23
C ALA A 241 10.21 -14.93 -19.65
N LYS A 242 9.15 -15.17 -18.86
CA LYS A 242 7.80 -14.63 -19.12
C LYS A 242 7.80 -13.11 -19.10
N LEU A 243 8.49 -12.48 -18.13
CA LEU A 243 8.64 -11.02 -18.09
C LEU A 243 9.29 -10.47 -19.36
N ARG A 244 10.33 -11.14 -19.87
CA ARG A 244 11.05 -10.73 -21.08
C ARG A 244 10.15 -10.74 -22.32
N VAL A 245 9.19 -11.64 -22.41
CA VAL A 245 8.24 -11.74 -23.54
C VAL A 245 7.32 -10.51 -23.58
N VAL A 246 6.81 -10.08 -22.43
CA VAL A 246 5.84 -8.97 -22.34
C VAL A 246 6.47 -7.60 -22.08
N ARG A 247 7.78 -7.52 -21.84
CA ARG A 247 8.48 -6.26 -21.49
C ARG A 247 8.21 -5.11 -22.46
N ALA A 248 8.02 -5.43 -23.75
CA ALA A 248 7.85 -4.45 -24.81
C ALA A 248 6.50 -3.73 -24.75
N VAL A 249 5.48 -4.31 -24.12
CA VAL A 249 4.20 -3.65 -23.84
C VAL A 249 4.10 -3.24 -22.38
N ALA A 250 4.57 -4.08 -21.46
CA ALA A 250 4.49 -3.82 -20.02
C ALA A 250 5.22 -2.53 -19.64
N ILE A 251 6.48 -2.34 -20.08
CA ILE A 251 7.29 -1.18 -19.67
C ILE A 251 6.86 0.11 -20.38
N PRO A 252 7.03 0.26 -21.71
CA PRO A 252 6.64 1.51 -22.35
C PRO A 252 5.12 1.72 -22.34
N GLY A 253 4.30 0.67 -22.39
CA GLY A 253 2.85 0.79 -22.28
C GLY A 253 2.40 1.18 -20.87
N GLY A 254 3.03 0.63 -19.83
CA GLY A 254 2.78 1.02 -18.44
C GLY A 254 3.16 2.48 -18.15
N LEU A 255 4.24 3.00 -18.75
CA LEU A 255 4.59 4.42 -18.63
C LEU A 255 3.63 5.29 -19.46
N LEU A 256 3.27 4.83 -20.65
CA LEU A 256 2.35 5.54 -21.53
C LEU A 256 0.95 5.67 -20.90
N GLN A 257 0.42 4.65 -20.23
CA GLN A 257 -0.87 4.79 -19.53
C GLN A 257 -0.80 5.85 -18.43
N ILE A 258 0.26 5.88 -17.60
CA ILE A 258 0.41 6.85 -16.49
C ILE A 258 0.44 8.26 -17.08
N PHE A 259 1.24 8.45 -18.13
CA PHE A 259 1.31 9.70 -18.87
C PHE A 259 -0.04 10.11 -19.46
N LEU A 260 -0.74 9.19 -20.13
CA LEU A 260 -2.06 9.47 -20.74
C LEU A 260 -3.10 9.85 -19.69
N PHE A 261 -3.12 9.21 -18.51
CA PHE A 261 -4.02 9.61 -17.43
C PHE A 261 -3.68 10.99 -16.89
N MET A 262 -2.39 11.29 -16.65
CA MET A 262 -1.95 12.63 -16.22
C MET A 262 -2.36 13.71 -17.22
N CYS A 263 -2.17 13.47 -18.52
CA CYS A 263 -2.60 14.42 -19.55
C CYS A 263 -4.13 14.54 -19.63
N LEU A 264 -4.85 13.42 -19.68
CA LEU A 264 -6.31 13.42 -19.84
C LEU A 264 -6.99 14.13 -18.66
N SER A 265 -6.57 13.83 -17.44
CA SER A 265 -7.08 14.46 -16.22
C SER A 265 -6.64 15.92 -16.08
N GLY A 266 -5.39 16.27 -16.41
CA GLY A 266 -4.91 17.64 -16.42
C GLY A 266 -5.69 18.53 -17.39
N ILE A 267 -5.93 18.04 -18.61
CA ILE A 267 -6.76 18.73 -19.61
C ILE A 267 -8.20 18.85 -19.09
N THR A 268 -8.77 17.78 -18.54
CA THR A 268 -10.14 17.80 -18.01
C THR A 268 -10.29 18.82 -16.88
N ALA A 269 -9.33 18.87 -15.94
CA ALA A 269 -9.31 19.84 -14.86
C ALA A 269 -9.23 21.27 -15.39
N SER A 270 -8.35 21.54 -16.36
CA SER A 270 -8.24 22.86 -16.99
C SER A 270 -9.53 23.30 -17.70
N LEU A 271 -10.23 22.37 -18.35
CA LEU A 271 -11.51 22.66 -19.02
C LEU A 271 -12.65 22.90 -18.02
N CYS A 272 -12.60 22.27 -16.84
CA CYS A 272 -13.54 22.49 -15.75
C CYS A 272 -13.22 23.71 -14.86
N GLY A 273 -12.16 24.47 -15.18
CA GLY A 273 -11.71 25.61 -14.37
C GLY A 273 -10.96 25.24 -13.09
N GLY A 274 -10.55 23.98 -12.95
CA GLY A 274 -9.71 23.49 -11.86
C GLY A 274 -8.22 23.77 -12.10
N LYS A 275 -7.40 23.56 -11.06
CA LYS A 275 -5.94 23.72 -11.15
C LYS A 275 -5.33 22.60 -11.99
N LEU A 276 -4.44 22.96 -12.92
CA LEU A 276 -3.75 21.99 -13.78
C LEU A 276 -2.95 20.96 -12.96
N THR A 277 -2.29 21.40 -11.89
CA THR A 277 -1.47 20.53 -11.02
C THR A 277 -2.32 19.50 -10.26
N GLU A 278 -3.50 19.91 -9.78
CA GLU A 278 -4.48 19.03 -9.16
C GLU A 278 -5.00 18.00 -10.17
N GLY A 279 -5.30 18.43 -11.40
CA GLY A 279 -5.68 17.54 -12.49
C GLY A 279 -4.62 16.49 -12.80
N ILE A 280 -3.36 16.90 -12.99
CA ILE A 280 -2.23 15.99 -13.25
C ILE A 280 -2.08 14.97 -12.11
N PHE A 281 -2.20 15.42 -10.85
CA PHE A 281 -2.19 14.53 -9.70
C PHE A 281 -3.33 13.50 -9.77
N VAL A 282 -4.56 13.93 -10.07
CA VAL A 282 -5.70 13.01 -10.20
C VAL A 282 -5.43 11.96 -11.26
N GLY A 283 -4.80 12.32 -12.38
CA GLY A 283 -4.37 11.36 -13.40
C GLY A 283 -3.33 10.37 -12.91
N ALA A 284 -2.30 10.84 -12.22
CA ALA A 284 -1.30 9.97 -11.61
C ALA A 284 -1.94 9.00 -10.62
N PHE A 285 -2.83 9.51 -9.76
CA PHE A 285 -3.62 8.73 -8.81
C PHE A 285 -4.51 7.68 -9.50
N LEU A 286 -5.29 8.08 -10.50
CA LEU A 286 -6.18 7.17 -11.22
C LEU A 286 -5.41 6.14 -12.05
N SER A 287 -4.17 6.45 -12.46
CA SER A 287 -3.34 5.52 -13.21
C SER A 287 -2.92 4.30 -12.39
N MET A 288 -2.90 4.40 -11.06
CA MET A 288 -2.55 3.31 -10.15
C MET A 288 -3.64 2.25 -10.09
N SER A 289 -3.26 0.98 -10.21
CA SER A 289 -4.20 -0.16 -10.14
C SER A 289 -3.89 -1.04 -8.93
N SER A 290 -4.87 -1.83 -8.48
CA SER A 290 -4.67 -2.69 -7.29
C SER A 290 -3.87 -3.93 -7.64
N THR A 291 -2.63 -3.98 -7.18
CA THR A 291 -1.74 -5.12 -7.43
C THR A 291 -2.22 -6.34 -6.65
N ALA A 292 -2.44 -6.23 -5.34
CA ALA A 292 -2.79 -7.38 -4.51
C ALA A 292 -4.10 -8.06 -4.94
N VAL A 293 -5.15 -7.27 -5.20
CA VAL A 293 -6.47 -7.79 -5.57
C VAL A 293 -6.41 -8.45 -6.95
N VAL A 294 -5.86 -7.78 -7.96
CA VAL A 294 -5.78 -8.30 -9.33
C VAL A 294 -4.94 -9.56 -9.38
N LEU A 295 -3.81 -9.61 -8.66
CA LEU A 295 -2.97 -10.79 -8.60
C LEU A 295 -3.68 -11.97 -7.98
N LYS A 296 -4.35 -11.79 -6.83
CA LYS A 296 -5.08 -12.88 -6.19
C LYS A 296 -6.18 -13.44 -7.11
N PHE A 297 -6.86 -12.58 -7.87
CA PHE A 297 -7.81 -13.01 -8.89
C PHE A 297 -7.16 -13.80 -10.04
N LEU A 298 -6.01 -13.33 -10.56
CA LEU A 298 -5.29 -14.04 -11.62
C LEU A 298 -4.76 -15.40 -11.15
N MET A 299 -4.32 -15.51 -9.90
CA MET A 299 -3.89 -16.75 -9.26
C MET A 299 -5.04 -17.74 -9.11
N GLU A 300 -6.16 -17.32 -8.53
CA GLU A 300 -7.33 -18.19 -8.33
C GLU A 300 -7.91 -18.71 -9.65
N ARG A 301 -7.79 -17.93 -10.72
CA ARG A 301 -8.21 -18.34 -12.07
C ARG A 301 -7.12 -19.09 -12.85
N ASN A 302 -5.92 -19.24 -12.28
CA ASN A 302 -4.75 -19.80 -12.96
C ASN A 302 -4.45 -19.12 -14.33
N SER A 303 -4.74 -17.82 -14.43
CA SER A 303 -4.60 -17.02 -15.65
C SER A 303 -3.28 -16.28 -15.74
N ILE A 304 -2.38 -16.42 -14.76
CA ILE A 304 -1.06 -15.74 -14.74
C ILE A 304 -0.22 -16.14 -15.95
N SER A 305 -0.27 -17.42 -16.33
CA SER A 305 0.49 -17.93 -17.46
C SER A 305 -0.10 -17.53 -18.82
N ALA A 306 -1.35 -17.07 -18.87
CA ALA A 306 -1.99 -16.60 -20.09
C ALA A 306 -1.42 -15.23 -20.53
N LEU A 307 -1.42 -14.97 -21.84
CA LEU A 307 -0.82 -13.75 -22.41
C LEU A 307 -1.38 -12.45 -21.78
N HIS A 308 -2.71 -12.39 -21.58
CA HIS A 308 -3.33 -11.24 -20.93
C HIS A 308 -2.88 -11.10 -19.47
N GLY A 309 -2.80 -12.19 -18.72
CA GLY A 309 -2.31 -12.21 -17.34
C GLY A 309 -0.87 -11.72 -17.24
N GLN A 310 0.01 -12.17 -18.14
CA GLN A 310 1.41 -11.72 -18.17
C GLN A 310 1.53 -10.22 -18.45
N ILE A 311 0.72 -9.67 -19.36
CA ILE A 311 0.71 -8.22 -19.65
C ILE A 311 0.17 -7.43 -18.46
N THR A 312 -0.94 -7.88 -17.87
CA THR A 312 -1.53 -7.26 -16.66
C THR A 312 -0.50 -7.21 -15.53
N VAL A 313 0.13 -8.34 -15.21
CA VAL A 313 1.16 -8.46 -14.17
C VAL A 313 2.35 -7.55 -14.47
N GLY A 314 2.91 -7.60 -15.67
CA GLY A 314 4.04 -6.76 -16.06
C GLY A 314 3.73 -5.26 -15.96
N THR A 315 2.48 -4.87 -16.24
CA THR A 315 2.02 -3.49 -16.14
C THR A 315 1.82 -3.05 -14.69
N LEU A 316 1.26 -3.91 -13.83
CA LEU A 316 1.14 -3.66 -12.38
C LEU A 316 2.51 -3.44 -11.73
N ILE A 317 3.48 -4.31 -12.02
CA ILE A 317 4.84 -4.17 -11.48
C ILE A 317 5.46 -2.83 -11.90
N LEU A 318 5.21 -2.40 -13.14
CA LEU A 318 5.71 -1.09 -13.56
C LEU A 318 4.99 0.06 -12.85
N GLN A 319 3.67 -0.03 -12.63
CA GLN A 319 2.95 0.96 -11.83
C GLN A 319 3.55 1.06 -10.43
N ASP A 320 3.85 -0.07 -9.80
CA ASP A 320 4.47 -0.12 -8.47
C ASP A 320 5.90 0.45 -8.44
N CYS A 321 6.67 0.25 -9.52
CA CYS A 321 7.96 0.94 -9.70
C CYS A 321 7.77 2.45 -9.85
N ALA A 322 6.71 2.86 -10.55
CA ALA A 322 6.41 4.25 -10.81
C ALA A 322 5.91 4.99 -9.57
N VAL A 323 5.43 4.30 -8.52
CA VAL A 323 5.03 4.94 -7.25
C VAL A 323 6.14 5.83 -6.68
N GLY A 324 7.39 5.34 -6.66
CA GLY A 324 8.53 6.13 -6.21
C GLY A 324 8.80 7.36 -7.08
N LEU A 325 8.47 7.29 -8.38
CA LEU A 325 8.50 8.44 -9.28
C LEU A 325 7.31 9.38 -9.03
N LEU A 326 6.12 8.85 -8.76
CA LEU A 326 4.96 9.69 -8.46
C LEU A 326 5.16 10.45 -7.13
N PHE A 327 5.79 9.83 -6.13
CA PHE A 327 6.09 10.51 -4.87
C PHE A 327 7.06 11.68 -5.03
N ALA A 328 8.13 11.50 -5.79
CA ALA A 328 9.08 12.60 -5.98
C ALA A 328 8.55 13.68 -6.97
N LEU A 329 7.46 13.40 -7.70
CA LEU A 329 6.70 14.39 -8.47
C LEU A 329 5.75 15.23 -7.58
N LEU A 330 5.28 14.72 -6.44
CA LEU A 330 4.30 15.43 -5.59
C LEU A 330 4.77 16.83 -5.12
N PRO A 331 6.01 17.03 -4.61
CA PRO A 331 6.45 18.36 -4.17
C PRO A 331 6.52 19.38 -5.31
N VAL A 332 6.70 18.91 -6.54
CA VAL A 332 6.72 19.73 -7.76
C VAL A 332 5.32 20.19 -8.10
N LEU A 333 4.36 19.25 -8.07
CA LEU A 333 2.94 19.57 -8.31
C LEU A 333 2.36 20.46 -7.21
N GLY A 334 2.79 20.29 -5.96
CA GLY A 334 2.40 21.13 -4.82
C GLY A 334 3.03 22.52 -4.81
N GLY A 335 3.94 22.84 -5.73
CA GLY A 335 4.63 24.13 -5.78
C GLY A 335 5.66 24.36 -4.66
N THR A 336 5.91 23.35 -3.81
CA THR A 336 6.90 23.41 -2.73
C THR A 336 8.34 23.29 -3.26
N SER A 337 8.51 22.62 -4.40
CA SER A 337 9.81 22.46 -5.08
C SER A 337 9.75 23.06 -6.48
N GLY A 338 10.80 23.78 -6.88
CA GLY A 338 10.95 24.26 -8.25
C GLY A 338 11.08 23.10 -9.25
N VAL A 339 10.72 23.34 -10.51
CA VAL A 339 10.74 22.32 -11.59
C VAL A 339 12.10 21.63 -11.70
N LEU A 340 13.20 22.39 -11.60
CA LEU A 340 14.56 21.84 -11.67
C LEU A 340 14.84 20.82 -10.55
N GLN A 341 14.42 21.13 -9.31
CA GLN A 341 14.56 20.22 -8.18
C GLN A 341 13.71 18.95 -8.36
N GLY A 342 12.54 19.11 -8.98
CA GLY A 342 11.67 18.01 -9.39
C GLY A 342 12.29 17.07 -10.41
N VAL A 343 12.90 17.63 -11.45
CA VAL A 343 13.60 16.83 -12.47
C VAL A 343 14.77 16.09 -11.83
N LEU A 344 15.50 16.74 -10.92
CA LEU A 344 16.62 16.12 -10.21
C LEU A 344 16.16 14.99 -9.28
N SER A 345 15.05 15.16 -8.56
CA SER A 345 14.48 14.13 -7.68
C SER A 345 13.98 12.92 -8.49
N MET A 346 13.34 13.16 -9.63
CA MET A 346 12.92 12.12 -10.59
C MET A 346 14.11 11.36 -11.17
N ALA A 347 15.13 12.08 -11.65
CA ALA A 347 16.33 11.47 -12.20
C ALA A 347 17.05 10.63 -11.14
N LYS A 348 17.12 11.10 -9.90
CA LYS A 348 17.69 10.36 -8.77
C LYS A 348 16.91 9.07 -8.49
N SER A 349 15.59 9.15 -8.36
CA SER A 349 14.73 7.99 -8.10
C SER A 349 14.85 6.94 -9.21
N LEU A 350 14.86 7.37 -10.47
CA LEU A 350 15.06 6.50 -11.63
C LEU A 350 16.46 5.87 -11.66
N ALA A 351 17.51 6.63 -11.34
CA ALA A 351 18.87 6.11 -11.27
C ALA A 351 19.02 5.04 -10.18
N ILE A 352 18.43 5.28 -9.00
CA ILE A 352 18.40 4.31 -7.90
C ILE A 352 17.65 3.04 -8.30
N LEU A 353 16.49 3.17 -8.96
CA LEU A 353 15.72 2.04 -9.47
C LEU A 353 16.56 1.17 -10.43
N ILE A 354 17.24 1.79 -11.39
CA ILE A 354 18.10 1.08 -12.36
C ILE A 354 19.28 0.41 -11.65
N ALA A 355 19.93 1.12 -10.71
CA ALA A 355 21.04 0.58 -9.94
C ALA A 355 20.62 -0.62 -9.08
N PHE A 356 19.46 -0.52 -8.41
CA PHE A 356 18.89 -1.60 -7.60
C PHE A 356 18.60 -2.85 -8.44
N LEU A 357 17.87 -2.69 -9.56
CA LEU A 357 17.58 -3.80 -10.47
C LEU A 357 18.85 -4.41 -11.07
N GLY A 358 19.85 -3.57 -11.40
CA GLY A 358 21.16 -4.02 -11.86
C GLY A 358 21.91 -4.84 -10.80
N ALA A 359 21.91 -4.39 -9.55
CA ALA A 359 22.52 -5.10 -8.42
C ALA A 359 21.82 -6.44 -8.16
N LEU A 360 20.48 -6.46 -8.16
CA LEU A 360 19.71 -7.70 -8.00
C LEU A 360 19.96 -8.68 -9.14
N PHE A 361 20.12 -8.20 -10.38
CA PHE A 361 20.45 -9.07 -11.52
C PHE A 361 21.82 -9.76 -11.34
N VAL A 362 22.83 -9.04 -10.86
CA VAL A 362 24.16 -9.61 -10.56
C VAL A 362 24.07 -10.59 -9.39
N LEU A 363 23.33 -10.22 -8.33
CA LEU A 363 23.17 -11.02 -7.13
C LEU A 363 22.40 -12.33 -7.40
N SER A 364 21.38 -12.26 -8.27
CA SER A 364 20.58 -13.41 -8.74
C SER A 364 21.43 -14.47 -9.43
N ARG A 365 22.47 -14.06 -10.17
CA ARG A 365 23.32 -15.00 -10.91
C ARG A 365 24.42 -15.63 -10.04
N THR A 366 24.87 -14.92 -9.01
CA THR A 366 26.08 -15.29 -8.27
C THR A 366 25.75 -15.87 -6.90
N TRP A 367 24.92 -15.19 -6.11
CA TRP A 367 24.73 -15.49 -4.69
C TRP A 367 23.48 -16.32 -4.42
N VAL A 368 22.35 -15.99 -5.07
CA VAL A 368 21.06 -16.68 -4.83
C VAL A 368 21.12 -18.19 -5.08
N PRO A 369 21.71 -18.70 -6.19
CA PRO A 369 21.76 -20.14 -6.44
C PRO A 369 22.64 -20.85 -5.42
N TRP A 370 23.72 -20.20 -4.97
CA TRP A 370 24.60 -20.73 -3.94
C TRP A 370 23.92 -20.76 -2.58
N PHE A 371 23.28 -19.66 -2.18
CA PHE A 371 22.55 -19.54 -0.92
C PHE A 371 21.42 -20.56 -0.82
N LEU A 372 20.57 -20.67 -1.85
CA LEU A 372 19.47 -21.63 -1.83
C LEU A 372 19.96 -23.07 -1.85
N LYS A 373 20.99 -23.40 -2.64
CA LYS A 373 21.58 -24.75 -2.63
C LYS A 373 22.15 -25.11 -1.26
N LEU A 374 22.85 -24.18 -0.60
CA LEU A 374 23.34 -24.35 0.76
C LEU A 374 22.18 -24.61 1.72
N MET A 375 21.12 -23.79 1.67
CA MET A 375 19.95 -23.97 2.53
C MET A 375 19.29 -25.32 2.28
N THR A 376 19.07 -25.74 1.02
CA THR A 376 18.52 -27.07 0.73
C THR A 376 19.39 -28.21 1.20
N SER A 377 20.72 -28.07 1.11
CA SER A 377 21.67 -29.08 1.59
C SER A 377 21.66 -29.21 3.12
N LEU A 378 21.44 -28.11 3.84
CA LEU A 378 21.34 -28.11 5.30
C LEU A 378 19.94 -28.52 5.77
N SER A 379 18.91 -28.21 4.99
CA SER A 379 17.50 -28.52 5.29
C SER A 379 17.10 -29.97 5.05
N SER A 380 18.03 -30.88 4.69
CA SER A 380 17.70 -32.29 4.51
C SER A 380 16.99 -32.92 5.72
N GLN A 381 17.03 -32.25 6.88
CA GLN A 381 16.38 -32.67 8.11
C GLN A 381 15.04 -31.95 8.40
N THR A 382 14.80 -30.70 7.98
CA THR A 382 13.55 -29.95 8.26
C THR A 382 13.20 -28.94 7.16
N ASN A 383 11.94 -28.93 6.69
CA ASN A 383 11.44 -27.94 5.70
C ASN A 383 11.34 -26.51 6.28
N GLU A 384 11.27 -26.38 7.61
CA GLU A 384 11.10 -25.12 8.34
C GLU A 384 12.26 -24.14 8.12
N LEU A 385 13.51 -24.63 8.13
CA LEU A 385 14.69 -23.78 7.94
C LEU A 385 14.71 -23.19 6.52
N TYR A 386 14.38 -24.00 5.51
CA TYR A 386 14.27 -23.53 4.14
C TYR A 386 13.18 -22.48 3.96
N GLN A 387 11.99 -22.71 4.55
CA GLN A 387 10.89 -21.74 4.53
C GLN A 387 11.32 -20.42 5.19
N LEU A 388 11.96 -20.48 6.36
CA LEU A 388 12.46 -19.29 7.06
C LEU A 388 13.53 -18.56 6.25
N ALA A 389 14.45 -19.28 5.61
CA ALA A 389 15.49 -18.69 4.76
C ALA A 389 14.90 -17.99 3.52
N ALA A 390 13.89 -18.59 2.88
CA ALA A 390 13.19 -17.99 1.75
C ALA A 390 12.44 -16.70 2.16
N VAL A 391 11.74 -16.75 3.30
CA VAL A 391 11.05 -15.58 3.87
C VAL A 391 12.06 -14.49 4.25
N ALA A 392 13.14 -14.85 4.95
CA ALA A 392 14.20 -13.90 5.34
C ALA A 392 14.84 -13.24 4.11
N PHE A 393 15.11 -14.00 3.04
CA PHE A 393 15.62 -13.45 1.79
C PHE A 393 14.63 -12.46 1.15
N CYS A 394 13.35 -12.83 1.07
CA CYS A 394 12.29 -11.95 0.56
C CYS A 394 12.24 -10.62 1.35
N LEU A 395 12.16 -10.71 2.68
CA LEU A 395 12.10 -9.54 3.55
C LEU A 395 13.36 -8.69 3.50
N LEU A 396 14.54 -9.30 3.39
CA LEU A 396 15.81 -8.58 3.28
C LEU A 396 15.87 -7.76 1.99
N VAL A 397 15.45 -8.33 0.86
CA VAL A 397 15.43 -7.61 -0.43
C VAL A 397 14.35 -6.53 -0.44
N ALA A 398 13.17 -6.82 0.12
CA ALA A 398 12.10 -5.83 0.31
C ALA A 398 12.59 -4.64 1.15
N TRP A 399 13.20 -4.91 2.30
CA TRP A 399 13.75 -3.88 3.18
C TRP A 399 14.88 -3.06 2.53
N CYS A 400 15.74 -3.71 1.73
CA CYS A 400 16.75 -3.00 0.93
C CYS A 400 16.11 -2.06 -0.09
N SER A 401 15.02 -2.49 -0.74
CA SER A 401 14.22 -1.66 -1.66
C SER A 401 13.68 -0.41 -0.95
N ASP A 402 13.05 -0.59 0.21
CA ASP A 402 12.49 0.52 1.01
C ASP A 402 13.57 1.50 1.49
N LYS A 403 14.73 1.00 1.95
CA LYS A 403 15.87 1.85 2.35
C LYS A 403 16.42 2.69 1.20
N LEU A 404 16.25 2.25 -0.05
CA LEU A 404 16.61 3.01 -1.24
C LEU A 404 15.50 3.99 -1.68
N GLY A 405 14.37 4.04 -0.98
CA GLY A 405 13.21 4.85 -1.32
C GLY A 405 12.36 4.26 -2.45
N LEU A 406 12.52 2.97 -2.73
CA LEU A 406 11.69 2.21 -3.67
C LEU A 406 10.58 1.50 -2.90
N SER A 407 9.58 0.98 -3.62
CA SER A 407 8.47 0.23 -3.02
C SER A 407 8.93 -1.10 -2.41
N LEU A 408 8.36 -1.50 -1.28
CA LEU A 408 8.58 -2.81 -0.64
C LEU A 408 8.13 -3.93 -1.59
N GLU A 409 7.07 -3.66 -2.34
CA GLU A 409 6.43 -4.47 -3.37
C GLU A 409 7.41 -4.85 -4.47
N LEU A 410 8.14 -3.85 -5.01
CA LEU A 410 9.15 -4.06 -6.03
C LEU A 410 10.25 -4.99 -5.52
N GLY A 411 10.76 -4.76 -4.31
CA GLY A 411 11.79 -5.61 -3.71
C GLY A 411 11.31 -7.04 -3.51
N SER A 412 10.08 -7.20 -3.03
CA SER A 412 9.45 -8.52 -2.79
C SER A 412 9.24 -9.29 -4.10
N PHE A 413 8.69 -8.64 -5.13
CA PHE A 413 8.54 -9.24 -6.45
C PHE A 413 9.91 -9.58 -7.07
N ALA A 414 10.87 -8.66 -7.00
CA ALA A 414 12.20 -8.88 -7.53
C ALA A 414 12.89 -10.07 -6.84
N ALA A 415 12.76 -10.21 -5.51
CA ALA A 415 13.25 -11.37 -4.78
C ALA A 415 12.67 -12.68 -5.33
N GLY A 416 11.37 -12.71 -5.63
CA GLY A 416 10.71 -13.87 -6.23
C GLY A 416 11.29 -14.19 -7.61
N VAL A 417 11.49 -13.17 -8.44
CA VAL A 417 12.10 -13.31 -9.78
C VAL A 417 13.54 -13.82 -9.69
N MET A 418 14.31 -13.38 -8.69
CA MET A 418 15.68 -13.86 -8.49
C MET A 418 15.70 -15.36 -8.21
N ILE A 419 14.78 -15.85 -7.36
CA ILE A 419 14.65 -17.27 -7.05
C ILE A 419 14.05 -18.05 -8.23
N SER A 420 13.16 -17.45 -9.03
CA SER A 420 12.56 -18.12 -10.19
C SER A 420 13.54 -18.44 -11.32
N THR A 421 14.76 -17.89 -11.26
CA THR A 421 15.87 -18.28 -12.15
C THR A 421 16.58 -19.56 -11.71
N THR A 422 16.28 -20.08 -10.52
CA THR A 422 16.84 -21.31 -9.96
C THR A 422 15.87 -22.49 -10.10
N ASP A 423 16.39 -23.71 -10.07
CA ASP A 423 15.58 -24.93 -10.14
C ASP A 423 14.71 -25.17 -8.89
N LEU A 424 14.87 -24.35 -7.84
CA LEU A 424 14.18 -24.44 -6.56
C LEU A 424 12.93 -23.54 -6.48
N ALA A 425 12.54 -22.89 -7.58
CA ALA A 425 11.41 -21.97 -7.61
C ALA A 425 10.10 -22.61 -7.12
N GLN A 426 9.79 -23.82 -7.62
CA GLN A 426 8.56 -24.55 -7.27
C GLN A 426 8.55 -24.97 -5.81
N HIS A 427 9.65 -25.54 -5.31
CA HIS A 427 9.78 -25.89 -3.90
C HIS A 427 9.64 -24.65 -3.00
N THR A 428 10.19 -23.50 -3.39
CA THR A 428 10.02 -22.25 -2.64
C THR A 428 8.57 -21.79 -2.63
N LEU A 429 7.87 -21.90 -3.76
CA LEU A 429 6.47 -21.51 -3.87
C LEU A 429 5.58 -22.34 -2.94
N GLU A 430 5.77 -23.66 -2.91
CA GLU A 430 5.02 -24.57 -2.04
C GLU A 430 5.23 -24.26 -0.55
N GLN A 431 6.45 -23.89 -0.15
CA GLN A 431 6.76 -23.55 1.24
C GLN A 431 6.21 -22.19 1.67
N VAL A 432 6.13 -21.23 0.75
CA VAL A 432 5.70 -19.85 1.07
C VAL A 432 4.19 -19.68 0.89
N GLU A 433 3.54 -20.54 0.12
CA GLU A 433 2.11 -20.50 -0.14
C GLU A 433 1.22 -20.44 1.12
N PRO A 434 1.44 -21.23 2.19
CA PRO A 434 0.64 -21.10 3.42
C PRO A 434 0.75 -19.72 4.06
N ILE A 435 1.98 -19.20 4.17
CA ILE A 435 2.26 -17.86 4.73
C ILE A 435 1.58 -16.79 3.88
N ARG A 436 1.76 -16.87 2.55
CA ARG A 436 1.13 -15.98 1.59
C ARG A 436 -0.39 -15.98 1.74
N ASN A 437 -1.03 -17.15 1.82
CA ASN A 437 -2.48 -17.24 1.89
C ASN A 437 -3.03 -16.63 3.19
N PHE A 438 -2.35 -16.87 4.32
CA PHE A 438 -2.71 -16.28 5.62
C PHE A 438 -2.59 -14.75 5.61
N PHE A 439 -1.41 -14.23 5.26
CA PHE A 439 -1.19 -12.79 5.29
C PHE A 439 -1.94 -12.04 4.19
N ALA A 440 -2.19 -12.65 3.03
CA ALA A 440 -3.03 -12.04 1.99
C ALA A 440 -4.49 -11.86 2.46
N ALA A 441 -5.03 -12.82 3.23
CA ALA A 441 -6.35 -12.67 3.82
C ALA A 441 -6.40 -11.51 4.83
N LEU A 442 -5.37 -11.42 5.69
CA LEU A 442 -5.19 -10.30 6.62
C LEU A 442 -5.12 -8.95 5.90
N PHE A 443 -4.35 -8.87 4.82
CA PHE A 443 -4.21 -7.65 4.01
C PHE A 443 -5.51 -7.20 3.35
N LEU A 444 -6.23 -8.12 2.73
CA LEU A 444 -7.50 -7.81 2.10
C LEU A 444 -8.54 -7.36 3.13
N ALA A 445 -8.53 -7.97 4.32
CA ALA A 445 -9.36 -7.53 5.44
C ALA A 445 -8.92 -6.15 5.97
N SER A 446 -7.61 -5.87 6.09
CA SER A 446 -7.14 -4.56 6.57
C SER A 446 -7.50 -3.43 5.61
N ILE A 447 -7.41 -3.66 4.31
CA ILE A 447 -7.92 -2.71 3.30
C ILE A 447 -9.42 -2.47 3.52
N GLY A 448 -10.19 -3.53 3.76
CA GLY A 448 -11.61 -3.42 4.06
C GLY A 448 -11.89 -2.47 5.22
N MET A 449 -11.05 -2.47 6.26
CA MET A 449 -11.23 -1.58 7.42
C MET A 449 -11.11 -0.10 7.08
N LEU A 450 -10.38 0.28 6.03
CA LEU A 450 -10.27 1.68 5.61
C LEU A 450 -11.59 2.23 5.02
N ILE A 451 -12.55 1.34 4.72
CA ILE A 451 -13.78 1.68 4.05
C ILE A 451 -14.84 2.14 5.05
N HIS A 452 -15.16 3.43 4.98
CA HIS A 452 -16.19 4.05 5.80
C HIS A 452 -17.58 3.79 5.22
N MET A 453 -18.27 2.74 5.69
CA MET A 453 -19.60 2.37 5.17
C MET A 453 -20.58 3.54 5.21
N HIS A 454 -20.64 4.27 6.32
CA HIS A 454 -21.56 5.41 6.45
C HIS A 454 -21.31 6.51 5.40
N PHE A 455 -20.05 6.82 5.11
CA PHE A 455 -19.69 7.79 4.07
C PHE A 455 -20.06 7.28 2.66
N LEU A 456 -19.80 5.99 2.38
CA LEU A 456 -20.15 5.37 1.11
C LEU A 456 -21.66 5.38 0.86
N TRP A 457 -22.48 5.10 1.89
CA TRP A 457 -23.94 5.08 1.78
C TRP A 457 -24.53 6.47 1.55
N ASN A 458 -24.01 7.50 2.23
CA ASN A 458 -24.52 8.86 2.09
C ASN A 458 -24.20 9.49 0.72
N HIS A 459 -23.13 9.06 0.05
CA HIS A 459 -22.67 9.58 -1.24
C HIS A 459 -22.60 8.51 -2.32
N VAL A 460 -23.41 7.45 -2.19
CA VAL A 460 -23.33 6.26 -3.06
C VAL A 460 -23.57 6.61 -4.53
N ASP A 461 -24.43 7.57 -4.80
CA ASP A 461 -24.80 8.06 -6.13
C ASP A 461 -23.59 8.66 -6.87
N ILE A 462 -22.91 9.61 -6.24
CA ILE A 462 -21.73 10.29 -6.81
C ILE A 462 -20.56 9.32 -6.89
N LEU A 463 -20.34 8.52 -5.84
CA LEU A 463 -19.23 7.56 -5.80
C LEU A 463 -19.40 6.45 -6.83
N LEU A 464 -20.62 5.92 -7.01
CA LEU A 464 -20.89 4.89 -8.02
C LEU A 464 -20.69 5.45 -9.43
N ALA A 465 -21.14 6.68 -9.69
CA ALA A 465 -20.88 7.35 -10.96
C ALA A 465 -19.37 7.54 -11.21
N ALA A 466 -18.61 7.95 -10.20
CA ALA A 466 -17.16 8.09 -10.28
C ALA A 466 -16.45 6.76 -10.54
N VAL A 467 -16.83 5.67 -9.84
CA VAL A 467 -16.26 4.33 -10.05
C VAL A 467 -16.56 3.82 -11.45
N LEU A 468 -17.80 3.95 -11.93
CA LEU A 468 -18.16 3.55 -13.29
C LEU A 468 -17.36 4.33 -14.33
N LEU A 469 -17.23 5.66 -14.14
CA LEU A 469 -16.44 6.51 -15.00
C LEU A 469 -14.97 6.07 -15.04
N VAL A 470 -14.36 5.82 -13.87
CA VAL A 470 -12.98 5.34 -13.78
C VAL A 470 -12.83 3.99 -14.46
N ILE A 471 -13.73 3.03 -14.22
CA ILE A 471 -13.65 1.70 -14.83
C ILE A 471 -13.71 1.81 -16.36
N VAL A 472 -14.64 2.61 -16.89
CA VAL A 472 -14.81 2.79 -18.34
C VAL A 472 -13.58 3.47 -18.94
N ILE A 473 -13.16 4.61 -18.40
CA ILE A 473 -12.00 5.36 -18.92
C ILE A 473 -10.75 4.49 -18.82
N LYS A 474 -10.49 3.84 -17.68
CA LYS A 474 -9.30 3.01 -17.52
C LYS A 474 -9.28 1.83 -18.49
N THR A 475 -10.40 1.13 -18.61
CA THR A 475 -10.53 0.03 -19.58
C THR A 475 -10.23 0.50 -20.99
N VAL A 476 -10.77 1.65 -21.41
CA VAL A 476 -10.57 2.20 -22.76
C VAL A 476 -9.12 2.61 -22.98
N VAL A 477 -8.53 3.41 -22.08
CA VAL A 477 -7.16 3.90 -22.21
C VAL A 477 -6.17 2.73 -22.26
N VAL A 478 -6.29 1.78 -21.34
CA VAL A 478 -5.40 0.61 -21.29
C VAL A 478 -5.60 -0.28 -22.52
N ALA A 479 -6.84 -0.51 -22.97
CA ALA A 479 -7.09 -1.27 -24.18
C ALA A 479 -6.49 -0.61 -25.43
N ILE A 480 -6.58 0.72 -25.55
CA ILE A 480 -5.94 1.46 -26.64
C ILE A 480 -4.42 1.29 -26.58
N VAL A 481 -3.81 1.45 -25.41
CA VAL A 481 -2.37 1.27 -25.23
C VAL A 481 -1.96 -0.13 -25.67
N VAL A 482 -2.57 -1.19 -25.14
CA VAL A 482 -2.23 -2.58 -25.47
C VAL A 482 -2.43 -2.87 -26.97
N LYS A 483 -3.46 -2.27 -27.60
CA LYS A 483 -3.71 -2.40 -29.03
C LYS A 483 -2.65 -1.70 -29.88
N VAL A 484 -2.16 -0.53 -29.46
CA VAL A 484 -1.06 0.19 -30.15
C VAL A 484 0.21 -0.65 -30.18
N PHE A 485 0.44 -1.49 -29.17
CA PHE A 485 1.55 -2.46 -29.15
C PHE A 485 1.31 -3.72 -30.00
N GLY A 486 0.20 -3.80 -30.74
CA GLY A 486 -0.06 -4.85 -31.74
C GLY A 486 -0.76 -6.11 -31.20
N TYR A 487 -1.32 -6.06 -29.99
CA TYR A 487 -2.09 -7.16 -29.43
C TYR A 487 -3.55 -7.15 -29.91
N ASN A 488 -4.16 -8.33 -29.95
CA ASN A 488 -5.56 -8.51 -30.37
C ASN A 488 -6.54 -7.74 -29.48
N ASN A 489 -7.66 -7.29 -30.04
CA ASN A 489 -8.72 -6.59 -29.30
C ASN A 489 -9.18 -7.37 -28.05
N LYS A 490 -9.27 -8.72 -28.12
CA LYS A 490 -9.65 -9.59 -26.98
C LYS A 490 -8.67 -9.42 -25.82
N THR A 491 -7.37 -9.50 -26.10
CA THR A 491 -6.31 -9.30 -25.10
C THR A 491 -6.31 -7.88 -24.56
N ALA A 492 -6.47 -6.88 -25.43
CA ALA A 492 -6.52 -5.48 -25.02
C ALA A 492 -7.66 -5.18 -24.04
N VAL A 493 -8.87 -5.68 -24.32
CA VAL A 493 -10.04 -5.50 -23.45
C VAL A 493 -9.89 -6.29 -22.14
N LEU A 494 -9.37 -7.53 -22.19
CA LEU A 494 -9.09 -8.33 -20.99
C LEU A 494 -8.11 -7.64 -20.04
N VAL A 495 -7.00 -7.12 -20.57
CA VAL A 495 -6.02 -6.36 -19.79
C VAL A 495 -6.63 -5.06 -19.27
N GLY A 496 -7.37 -4.33 -20.12
CA GLY A 496 -8.05 -3.10 -19.73
C GLY A 496 -9.00 -3.28 -18.54
N MET A 497 -9.87 -4.29 -18.59
CA MET A 497 -10.78 -4.58 -17.48
C MET A 497 -10.05 -5.10 -16.23
N SER A 498 -8.94 -5.82 -16.40
CA SER A 498 -8.14 -6.33 -15.27
C SER A 498 -7.37 -5.23 -14.54
N LEU A 499 -7.10 -4.09 -15.19
CA LEU A 499 -6.38 -2.94 -14.62
C LEU A 499 -7.29 -1.75 -14.33
N ALA A 500 -8.60 -1.88 -14.51
CA ALA A 500 -9.55 -0.78 -14.44
C ALA A 500 -9.80 -0.24 -13.02
N GLN A 501 -9.32 -0.94 -11.99
CA GLN A 501 -9.58 -0.63 -10.60
C GLN A 501 -8.50 0.31 -10.06
N ILE A 502 -8.80 1.05 -9.00
CA ILE A 502 -7.82 1.91 -8.32
C ILE A 502 -7.09 1.08 -7.26
N GLY A 503 -5.78 1.27 -7.15
CA GLY A 503 -4.95 0.55 -6.19
C GLY A 503 -4.98 1.10 -4.77
N GLU A 504 -4.68 0.25 -3.81
CA GLU A 504 -4.50 0.56 -2.39
C GLU A 504 -3.42 1.63 -2.15
N PHE A 505 -2.35 1.66 -2.94
CA PHE A 505 -1.28 2.66 -2.84
C PHE A 505 -1.75 4.06 -3.22
N ALA A 506 -2.87 4.14 -3.94
CA ALA A 506 -3.51 5.41 -4.22
C ALA A 506 -3.93 6.10 -2.91
N PHE A 507 -4.28 5.36 -1.84
CA PHE A 507 -4.54 5.93 -0.51
C PHE A 507 -3.33 6.68 0.05
N VAL A 508 -2.15 6.07 -0.02
CA VAL A 508 -0.90 6.68 0.47
C VAL A 508 -0.55 7.89 -0.38
N LEU A 509 -0.66 7.77 -1.70
CA LEU A 509 -0.40 8.86 -2.64
C LEU A 509 -1.34 10.06 -2.39
N LEU A 510 -2.62 9.78 -2.15
CA LEU A 510 -3.65 10.76 -1.83
C LEU A 510 -3.41 11.45 -0.49
N SER A 511 -3.08 10.68 0.56
CA SER A 511 -2.73 11.23 1.87
C SER A 511 -1.53 12.17 1.79
N ARG A 512 -0.45 11.78 1.10
CA ARG A 512 0.74 12.63 0.93
C ARG A 512 0.43 13.91 0.14
N ALA A 513 -0.38 13.81 -0.91
CA ALA A 513 -0.77 14.98 -1.68
C ALA A 513 -1.67 15.94 -0.90
N SER A 514 -2.56 15.42 -0.05
CA SER A 514 -3.35 16.25 0.88
C SER A 514 -2.47 16.99 1.90
N ASN A 515 -1.44 16.34 2.45
CA ASN A 515 -0.48 16.98 3.35
C ASN A 515 0.31 18.12 2.68
N LEU A 516 0.55 18.01 1.36
CA LEU A 516 1.16 19.07 0.55
C LEU A 516 0.16 20.14 0.08
N HIS A 517 -1.08 20.11 0.57
CA HIS A 517 -2.17 21.01 0.18
C HIS A 517 -2.42 21.05 -1.35
N LEU A 518 -2.06 19.97 -2.06
CA LEU A 518 -2.23 19.86 -3.51
C LEU A 518 -3.70 19.64 -3.90
N ILE A 519 -4.50 19.10 -2.98
CA ILE A 519 -5.87 18.64 -3.22
C ILE A 519 -6.80 19.25 -2.18
N GLU A 520 -7.94 19.76 -2.61
CA GLU A 520 -8.98 20.26 -1.70
C GLU A 520 -9.62 19.12 -0.89
N SER A 521 -10.05 19.38 0.35
CA SER A 521 -10.69 18.38 1.23
C SER A 521 -11.87 17.65 0.59
N LYS A 522 -12.66 18.31 -0.27
CA LYS A 522 -13.77 17.68 -1.00
C LYS A 522 -13.28 16.66 -2.02
N LEU A 523 -12.26 17.02 -2.80
CA LEU A 523 -11.69 16.10 -3.79
C LEU A 523 -10.96 14.95 -3.09
N TYR A 524 -10.31 15.21 -1.95
CA TYR A 524 -9.73 14.16 -1.11
C TYR A 524 -10.78 13.10 -0.72
N LEU A 525 -11.91 13.51 -0.16
CA LEU A 525 -12.99 12.59 0.24
C LEU A 525 -13.59 11.85 -0.96
N LEU A 526 -13.75 12.52 -2.10
CA LEU A 526 -14.25 11.91 -3.33
C LEU A 526 -13.29 10.81 -3.85
N LEU A 527 -11.99 11.11 -3.95
CA LEU A 527 -10.98 10.16 -4.43
C LEU A 527 -10.79 9.00 -3.45
N LEU A 528 -10.84 9.29 -2.15
CA LEU A 528 -10.80 8.29 -1.08
C LEU A 528 -11.98 7.32 -1.20
N GLY A 529 -13.21 7.85 -1.25
CA GLY A 529 -14.42 7.05 -1.42
C GLY A 529 -14.45 6.29 -2.74
N THR A 530 -13.97 6.90 -3.83
CA THR A 530 -13.92 6.25 -5.15
C THR A 530 -12.95 5.07 -5.15
N THR A 531 -11.79 5.19 -4.49
CA THR A 531 -10.83 4.08 -4.33
C THR A 531 -11.43 2.96 -3.52
N ALA A 532 -12.02 3.29 -2.38
CA ALA A 532 -12.65 2.31 -1.50
C ALA A 532 -13.79 1.55 -2.21
N LEU A 533 -14.69 2.28 -2.89
CA LEU A 533 -15.79 1.67 -3.63
C LEU A 533 -15.30 0.91 -4.88
N SER A 534 -14.23 1.38 -5.54
CA SER A 534 -13.58 0.66 -6.66
C SER A 534 -13.06 -0.71 -6.21
N LEU A 535 -12.40 -0.78 -5.05
CA LEU A 535 -11.91 -2.03 -4.46
C LEU A 535 -13.07 -2.98 -4.12
N VAL A 536 -14.15 -2.48 -3.51
CA VAL A 536 -15.37 -3.28 -3.22
C VAL A 536 -16.03 -3.80 -4.49
N THR A 537 -16.06 -2.99 -5.56
CA THR A 537 -16.71 -3.33 -6.83
C THR A 537 -15.82 -4.24 -7.71
N THR A 538 -14.52 -4.35 -7.41
CA THR A 538 -13.54 -5.08 -8.20
C THR A 538 -13.93 -6.55 -8.46
N PRO A 539 -14.35 -7.35 -7.46
CA PRO A 539 -14.77 -8.73 -7.68
C PRO A 539 -15.94 -8.87 -8.65
N LEU A 540 -16.89 -7.92 -8.60
CA LEU A 540 -18.02 -7.87 -9.53
C LEU A 540 -17.53 -7.61 -10.95
N LEU A 541 -16.57 -6.70 -11.13
CA LEU A 541 -15.96 -6.43 -12.42
C LEU A 541 -15.27 -7.69 -12.99
N PHE A 542 -14.50 -8.42 -12.18
CA PHE A 542 -13.89 -9.69 -12.62
C PHE A 542 -14.92 -10.76 -13.02
N LYS A 543 -16.09 -10.79 -12.37
CA LYS A 543 -17.21 -11.67 -12.75
C LYS A 543 -17.86 -11.25 -14.07
N LEU A 544 -17.86 -9.96 -14.39
CA LEU A 544 -18.38 -9.43 -15.65
C LEU A 544 -17.43 -9.64 -16.84
N ILE A 545 -16.12 -9.80 -16.60
CA ILE A 545 -15.12 -9.97 -17.68
C ILE A 545 -15.52 -11.05 -18.71
N PRO A 546 -15.85 -12.31 -18.31
CA PRO A 546 -16.25 -13.33 -19.28
C PRO A 546 -17.51 -12.96 -20.07
N ALA A 547 -18.48 -12.31 -19.42
CA ALA A 547 -19.72 -11.87 -20.07
C ALA A 547 -19.47 -10.77 -21.10
N VAL A 548 -18.61 -9.79 -20.78
CA VAL A 548 -18.20 -8.73 -21.71
C VAL A 548 -17.40 -9.30 -22.88
N VAL A 549 -16.50 -10.26 -22.63
CA VAL A 549 -15.77 -10.94 -23.71
C VAL A 549 -16.73 -11.68 -24.62
N HIS A 550 -17.71 -12.41 -24.07
CA HIS A 550 -18.72 -13.11 -24.87
C HIS A 550 -19.58 -12.14 -25.69
N LEU A 551 -20.01 -11.02 -25.10
CA LEU A 551 -20.73 -9.95 -25.79
C LEU A 551 -19.90 -9.38 -26.95
N GLY A 552 -18.60 -9.15 -26.75
CA GLY A 552 -17.72 -8.66 -27.80
C GLY A 552 -17.49 -9.68 -28.94
N VAL A 553 -17.56 -10.99 -28.65
CA VAL A 553 -17.57 -12.03 -29.71
C VAL A 553 -18.87 -11.93 -30.51
N LEU A 554 -20.02 -11.79 -29.85
CA LEU A 554 -21.33 -11.65 -30.51
C LEU A 554 -21.43 -10.37 -31.35
N LEU A 555 -20.89 -9.25 -30.84
CA LEU A 555 -20.80 -7.98 -31.57
C LEU A 555 -19.72 -7.99 -32.68
N ARG A 556 -19.07 -9.14 -32.93
CA ARG A 556 -17.97 -9.31 -33.90
C ARG A 556 -16.77 -8.39 -33.67
N TRP A 557 -16.59 -7.85 -32.46
CA TRP A 557 -15.40 -7.10 -32.07
C TRP A 557 -14.16 -8.01 -31.93
N PHE A 558 -14.40 -9.31 -31.72
CA PHE A 558 -13.39 -10.35 -31.62
C PHE A 558 -13.62 -11.39 -32.72
N SER A 559 -12.53 -11.90 -33.33
CA SER A 559 -12.61 -13.12 -34.13
C SER A 559 -13.00 -14.29 -33.21
N PRO A 560 -13.96 -15.16 -33.60
CA PRO A 560 -14.23 -16.38 -32.86
C PRO A 560 -12.94 -17.21 -32.81
N ASP A 561 -12.61 -17.75 -31.63
CA ASP A 561 -11.39 -18.54 -31.43
C ASP A 561 -11.31 -19.64 -32.51
N SER A 562 -10.21 -19.67 -33.25
CA SER A 562 -9.96 -20.73 -34.25
C SER A 562 -9.80 -22.06 -33.52
N SER A 563 -10.90 -22.79 -33.33
CA SER A 563 -11.08 -24.24 -33.09
C SER A 563 -10.09 -25.04 -32.22
N THR A 564 -9.17 -24.41 -31.50
CA THR A 564 -8.16 -25.12 -30.68
C THR A 564 -8.44 -25.00 -29.18
N GLU A 565 -9.31 -24.10 -28.74
CA GLU A 565 -9.76 -24.01 -27.33
C GLU A 565 -11.13 -24.66 -27.05
N ILE A 566 -11.89 -25.05 -28.09
CA ILE A 566 -13.05 -25.92 -27.90
C ILE A 566 -12.60 -27.30 -27.40
N GLY A 567 -11.39 -27.74 -27.76
CA GLY A 567 -10.77 -28.95 -27.19
C GLY A 567 -10.55 -28.84 -25.68
N PHE A 568 -10.06 -27.70 -25.19
CA PHE A 568 -9.78 -27.52 -23.76
C PHE A 568 -11.05 -27.38 -22.91
N LYS A 569 -12.11 -26.75 -23.45
CA LYS A 569 -13.43 -26.74 -22.79
C LYS A 569 -14.12 -28.10 -22.87
N GLY A 570 -13.99 -28.83 -23.98
CA GLY A 570 -14.50 -30.19 -24.11
C GLY A 570 -13.87 -31.15 -23.10
N GLU A 571 -12.55 -31.04 -22.89
CA GLU A 571 -11.83 -31.83 -21.89
C GLU A 571 -12.13 -31.41 -20.46
N LEU A 572 -12.32 -30.10 -20.17
CA LEU A 572 -12.68 -29.65 -18.82
C LEU A 572 -14.10 -30.08 -18.43
N TYR A 573 -15.06 -30.00 -19.36
CA TYR A 573 -16.41 -30.54 -19.13
C TYR A 573 -16.40 -32.06 -19.01
N HIS A 574 -15.57 -32.78 -19.77
CA HIS A 574 -15.41 -34.22 -19.60
C HIS A 574 -14.73 -34.58 -18.27
N SER A 575 -13.75 -33.81 -17.80
CA SER A 575 -13.08 -34.03 -16.52
C SER A 575 -13.98 -33.72 -15.33
N GLU A 576 -14.77 -32.63 -15.39
CA GLU A 576 -15.76 -32.32 -14.36
C GLU A 576 -16.93 -33.31 -14.36
N SER A 577 -17.39 -33.74 -15.53
CA SER A 577 -18.43 -34.77 -15.63
C SER A 577 -17.91 -36.12 -15.15
N ALA A 578 -16.67 -36.49 -15.47
CA ALA A 578 -16.03 -37.71 -14.96
C ALA A 578 -15.83 -37.66 -13.45
N LYS A 579 -15.43 -36.51 -12.88
CA LYS A 579 -15.34 -36.33 -11.42
C LYS A 579 -16.72 -36.39 -10.76
N ARG A 580 -17.77 -35.80 -11.35
CA ARG A 580 -19.13 -35.89 -10.83
C ARG A 580 -19.70 -37.32 -10.91
N ILE A 581 -19.43 -38.04 -12.00
CA ILE A 581 -19.82 -39.46 -12.14
C ILE A 581 -19.05 -40.33 -11.15
N SER A 582 -17.73 -40.12 -11.00
CA SER A 582 -16.93 -40.85 -10.01
C SER A 582 -17.41 -40.59 -8.59
N LEU A 583 -17.76 -39.33 -8.25
CA LEU A 583 -18.35 -39.00 -6.95
C LEU A 583 -19.75 -39.57 -6.74
N MET A 584 -20.58 -39.65 -7.79
CA MET A 584 -21.88 -40.32 -7.71
C MET A 584 -21.73 -41.85 -7.54
N ILE A 585 -20.79 -42.49 -8.24
CA ILE A 585 -20.53 -43.93 -8.10
C ILE A 585 -19.93 -44.25 -6.73
N GLN A 586 -19.01 -43.42 -6.21
CA GLN A 586 -18.48 -43.58 -4.86
C GLN A 586 -19.52 -43.31 -3.77
N GLY A 587 -20.46 -42.40 -4.01
CA GLY A 587 -21.59 -42.14 -3.13
C GLY A 587 -22.62 -43.27 -3.11
N SER A 588 -22.87 -43.95 -4.25
CA SER A 588 -23.84 -45.05 -4.33
C SER A 588 -23.30 -46.39 -3.84
N LEU A 589 -21.98 -46.62 -3.90
CA LEU A 589 -21.36 -47.87 -3.44
C LEU A 589 -21.29 -48.00 -1.91
N HIS A 590 -21.68 -46.96 -1.17
CA HIS A 590 -21.71 -46.99 0.29
C HIS A 590 -23.10 -47.25 0.89
N ASP A 591 -24.16 -47.36 0.06
CA ASP A 591 -25.56 -47.53 0.50
C ASP A 591 -26.25 -48.79 -0.08
N SER A 592 -25.49 -49.81 -0.46
CA SER A 592 -25.98 -51.17 -0.77
C SER A 592 -25.10 -52.22 -0.11
#